data_AF-A0A915CCD3-F1
#
_entry.id   AF-A0A915CCD3-F1
#
_cell.length_a   1.000
_cell.length_b   1.000
_cell.length_c   1.000
_cell.angle_alpha   90.00
_cell.angle_beta   90.00
_cell.angle_gamma   90.00
#
_symmetry.space_group_name_H-M   'P 1'
#
loop_
_entity.id
_entity.type
_entity.pdbx_description
1 polymer ?
#
loop_
_entity_poly.entity_id
_entity_poly.type
_entity_poly.pdbx_seq_one_letter_code
_entity_poly.pdbx_strand_id
1 'polypeptide(L)'
;MRTMICTREDAKSGVMGSTLCILTMLTFTIAISMAQVATKSIVHFCDTSRPGSCGLEGVCMKRKTGNRCKCPRGYMGVQCKRPCQDVYLSCQRWKEEGRCSWARPILPFFEDNCALTCGRCRSIGRRLVLALPPILEPLSWMIGRWETETTSQEHFPVPLSAPYREVLDISISEVPMFDRPPVNISLVLLSKVF
;
A
#
# COMPACT_ATOMS: atom_id res chain seq x y z
N MET A 1 4.74 14.46 16.72
CA MET A 1 3.29 14.66 16.57
C MET A 1 3.07 15.24 15.18
N ARG A 2 2.46 14.50 14.25
CA ARG A 2 2.13 14.99 12.91
C ARG A 2 0.61 14.98 12.80
N THR A 3 0.02 16.17 12.85
CA THR A 3 -1.41 16.41 12.65
C THR A 3 -1.71 16.32 11.16
N MET A 4 -2.73 15.56 10.77
CA MET A 4 -3.25 15.58 9.40
C MET A 4 -4.35 16.65 9.30
N ILE A 5 -4.24 17.55 8.32
CA ILE A 5 -5.28 18.50 7.94
C ILE A 5 -5.69 18.14 6.51
N CYS A 6 -6.96 17.82 6.30
CA CYS A 6 -7.55 17.59 4.97
C CYS A 6 -8.27 18.86 4.51
N THR A 7 -7.78 19.50 3.45
CA THR A 7 -8.50 20.60 2.78
C THR A 7 -9.00 20.16 1.41
N ARG A 8 -10.28 20.43 1.15
CA ARG A 8 -10.99 20.22 -0.12
C ARG A 8 -10.81 21.45 -1.00
N GLU A 9 -10.28 21.28 -2.21
CA GLU A 9 -10.21 22.35 -3.21
C GLU A 9 -11.51 22.37 -4.04
N ASP A 10 -12.28 23.44 -3.92
CA ASP A 10 -13.44 23.72 -4.77
C ASP A 10 -12.99 24.49 -6.03
N ALA A 11 -13.22 23.89 -7.20
CA ALA A 11 -12.95 24.51 -8.50
C ALA A 11 -14.04 25.56 -8.83
N LYS A 12 -13.64 26.82 -9.01
CA LYS A 12 -14.50 27.91 -9.52
C LYS A 12 -14.64 27.81 -11.04
N SER A 13 -15.87 27.71 -11.52
CA SER A 13 -16.24 27.94 -12.92
C SER A 13 -16.53 29.43 -13.15
N GLY A 14 -16.06 29.95 -14.28
CA GLY A 14 -16.41 31.27 -14.76
C GLY A 14 -16.08 31.39 -16.25
N VAL A 15 -17.10 31.73 -17.05
CA VAL A 15 -17.12 32.84 -18.02
C VAL A 15 -18.30 32.63 -18.98
N MET A 16 -19.09 33.70 -19.09
CA MET A 16 -20.25 33.89 -19.96
C MET A 16 -19.82 34.79 -21.14
N GLY A 17 -20.25 34.50 -22.37
CA GLY A 17 -19.98 35.38 -23.52
C GLY A 17 -20.45 34.81 -24.87
N SER A 18 -21.55 35.36 -25.37
CA SER A 18 -22.28 35.06 -26.61
C SER A 18 -21.56 35.56 -27.86
N THR A 19 -21.72 34.89 -29.03
CA THR A 19 -22.21 35.43 -30.33
C THR A 19 -21.88 34.46 -31.48
N LEU A 20 -22.90 34.21 -32.30
CA LEU A 20 -23.02 33.27 -33.41
C LEU A 20 -22.45 33.87 -34.72
N CYS A 21 -21.65 33.12 -35.50
CA CYS A 21 -21.53 33.27 -36.97
C CYS A 21 -20.86 32.06 -37.66
N ILE A 22 -21.69 31.11 -38.05
CA ILE A 22 -21.81 30.41 -39.36
C ILE A 22 -20.55 29.92 -40.11
N LEU A 23 -20.51 28.58 -40.24
CA LEU A 23 -19.97 27.70 -41.30
C LEU A 23 -18.51 27.89 -41.77
N THR A 24 -17.62 27.08 -41.22
CA THR A 24 -16.50 26.50 -41.98
C THR A 24 -16.37 25.00 -41.66
N MET A 25 -16.55 24.21 -42.72
CA MET A 25 -16.24 22.79 -42.94
C MET A 25 -15.68 22.00 -41.74
N LEU A 26 -16.51 21.11 -41.18
CA LEU A 26 -16.10 20.09 -40.21
C LEU A 26 -15.12 19.09 -40.86
N THR A 27 -13.83 19.33 -40.69
CA THR A 27 -12.85 18.23 -40.57
C THR A 27 -12.86 17.79 -39.12
N PHE A 28 -13.59 16.71 -38.82
CA PHE A 28 -13.56 16.05 -37.52
C PHE A 28 -12.18 15.42 -37.33
N THR A 29 -11.19 16.21 -36.90
CA THR A 29 -9.99 15.65 -36.27
C THR A 29 -10.43 15.11 -34.93
N ILE A 30 -10.65 13.80 -34.87
CA ILE A 30 -10.84 13.09 -33.61
C ILE A 30 -9.53 13.27 -32.84
N ALA A 31 -9.50 14.24 -31.93
CA ALA A 31 -8.52 14.28 -30.88
C ALA A 31 -8.83 13.08 -29.97
N ILE A 32 -8.24 11.94 -30.29
CA ILE A 32 -8.23 10.78 -29.40
C ILE A 32 -7.46 11.26 -28.16
N SER A 33 -8.18 11.69 -27.13
CA SER A 33 -7.62 11.77 -25.79
C SER A 33 -7.16 10.36 -25.48
N MET A 34 -5.85 10.13 -25.51
CA MET A 34 -5.29 8.89 -25.00
C MET A 34 -5.72 8.85 -23.53
N ALA A 35 -6.71 8.00 -23.21
CA ALA A 35 -6.99 7.63 -21.84
C ALA A 35 -5.62 7.21 -21.28
N GLN A 36 -5.12 7.96 -20.29
CA GLN A 36 -3.85 7.64 -19.66
C GLN A 36 -4.03 6.25 -19.05
N VAL A 37 -3.52 5.23 -19.74
CA VAL A 37 -3.37 3.89 -19.17
C VAL A 37 -2.60 4.13 -17.88
N ALA A 38 -3.23 3.82 -16.75
CA ALA A 38 -2.59 3.90 -15.45
C ALA A 38 -1.36 2.98 -15.51
N THR A 39 -0.21 3.55 -15.83
CA THR A 39 1.05 2.83 -15.83
C THR A 39 1.26 2.46 -14.37
N LYS A 40 1.15 1.17 -14.07
CA LYS A 40 1.45 0.66 -12.73
C LYS A 40 2.87 1.12 -12.40
N SER A 41 2.98 2.11 -11.52
CA SER A 41 4.27 2.67 -11.16
C SER A 41 5.15 1.56 -10.61
N ILE A 42 6.40 1.51 -11.07
CA ILE A 42 7.36 0.53 -10.58
C ILE A 42 7.74 0.94 -9.15
N VAL A 43 7.39 0.10 -8.18
CA VAL A 43 7.69 0.36 -6.77
C VAL A 43 9.11 -0.09 -6.44
N HIS A 44 9.94 0.84 -5.97
CA HIS A 44 11.28 0.58 -5.46
C HIS A 44 11.26 0.52 -3.93
N PHE A 45 11.69 -0.61 -3.34
CA PHE A 45 11.73 -0.78 -1.88
C PHE A 45 13.09 -0.44 -1.26
N CYS A 46 14.08 -0.10 -2.08
CA CYS A 46 15.39 0.35 -1.64
C CYS A 46 16.03 1.27 -2.68
N ASP A 47 17.01 2.05 -2.24
CA ASP A 47 17.71 3.02 -3.06
C ASP A 47 19.20 2.64 -3.11
N THR A 48 19.73 2.45 -4.32
CA THR A 48 21.14 2.10 -4.53
C THR A 48 22.10 3.24 -4.20
N SER A 49 21.62 4.48 -4.17
CA SER A 49 22.41 5.66 -3.84
C SER A 49 22.49 5.93 -2.33
N ARG A 50 21.61 5.31 -1.54
CA ARG A 50 21.51 5.52 -0.09
C ARG A 50 22.08 4.34 0.69
N PRO A 51 23.25 4.48 1.34
CA PRO A 51 23.81 3.44 2.20
C PRO A 51 22.81 3.01 3.28
N GLY A 52 22.76 1.71 3.57
CA GLY A 52 21.89 1.16 4.61
C GLY A 52 20.38 1.16 4.27
N SER A 53 19.98 1.47 3.02
CA SER A 53 18.56 1.41 2.60
C SER A 53 17.92 0.04 2.81
N CYS A 54 18.73 -1.01 2.93
CA CYS A 54 18.32 -2.39 3.15
C CYS A 54 18.54 -2.91 4.57
N GLY A 55 18.84 -2.02 5.54
CA GLY A 55 19.15 -2.43 6.91
C GLY A 55 20.52 -3.07 7.04
N LEU A 56 20.77 -3.72 8.19
CA LEU A 56 22.05 -4.33 8.53
C LEU A 56 22.36 -5.49 7.55
N GLU A 57 23.56 -5.48 6.96
CA GLU A 57 24.06 -6.49 5.99
C GLU A 57 23.22 -6.67 4.71
N GLY A 58 22.16 -5.86 4.52
CA GLY A 58 21.32 -5.89 3.33
C GLY A 58 21.93 -5.10 2.17
N VAL A 59 21.82 -5.64 0.96
CA VAL A 59 22.32 -4.98 -0.26
C VAL A 59 21.15 -4.64 -1.18
N CYS A 60 21.04 -3.38 -1.61
CA CYS A 60 20.02 -2.98 -2.57
C CYS A 60 20.37 -3.46 -3.98
N MET A 61 19.48 -4.28 -4.57
CA MET A 61 19.65 -4.84 -5.91
C MET A 61 18.79 -4.08 -6.91
N LYS A 62 19.44 -3.54 -7.95
CA LYS A 62 18.74 -2.90 -9.08
C LYS A 62 18.04 -3.97 -9.94
N ARG A 63 16.75 -3.77 -10.22
CA ARG A 63 15.94 -4.66 -11.08
C ARG A 63 15.04 -3.85 -12.00
N LYS A 64 14.67 -4.42 -13.15
CA LYS A 64 13.68 -3.84 -14.07
C LYS A 64 12.29 -3.72 -13.45
N THR A 65 11.95 -4.63 -12.52
CA THR A 65 10.66 -4.70 -11.82
C THR A 65 10.63 -3.93 -10.49
N GLY A 66 11.64 -3.08 -10.24
CA GLY A 66 11.79 -2.29 -9.03
C GLY A 66 12.85 -2.85 -8.08
N ASN A 67 13.57 -1.96 -7.40
CA ASN A 67 14.70 -2.34 -6.55
C ASN A 67 14.23 -3.15 -5.33
N ARG A 68 15.04 -4.16 -4.95
CA ARG A 68 14.76 -5.07 -3.83
C ARG A 68 16.01 -5.32 -3.00
N CYS A 69 15.85 -5.56 -1.71
CA CYS A 69 16.95 -5.94 -0.84
C CYS A 69 17.33 -7.41 -1.01
N LYS A 70 18.62 -7.68 -1.22
CA LYS A 70 19.22 -8.99 -0.94
C LYS A 70 19.57 -9.01 0.55
N CYS A 71 18.89 -9.87 1.29
CA CYS A 71 18.99 -9.92 2.75
C CYS A 71 19.95 -11.01 3.24
N PRO A 72 20.47 -10.86 4.48
CA PRO A 72 21.21 -11.92 5.15
C PRO A 72 20.34 -13.16 5.40
N ARG A 73 21.00 -14.26 5.75
CA ARG A 73 20.33 -15.55 6.00
C ARG A 73 19.26 -15.39 7.08
N GLY A 74 18.06 -15.93 6.83
CA GLY A 74 16.95 -15.85 7.78
C GLY A 74 16.05 -14.63 7.60
N TYR A 75 16.38 -13.69 6.72
CA TYR A 75 15.66 -12.41 6.58
C TYR A 75 15.20 -12.13 5.14
N MET A 76 14.18 -11.28 5.02
CA MET A 76 13.60 -10.81 3.77
C MET A 76 12.86 -9.47 3.94
N GLY A 77 12.26 -8.99 2.85
CA GLY A 77 11.37 -7.82 2.85
C GLY A 77 12.10 -6.48 2.83
N VAL A 78 11.35 -5.41 3.04
CA VAL A 78 11.88 -4.04 3.09
C VAL A 78 12.85 -3.93 4.27
N GLN A 79 14.02 -3.35 4.03
CA GLN A 79 15.08 -3.19 5.03
C GLN A 79 15.53 -4.49 5.74
N CYS A 80 15.25 -5.66 5.15
CA CYS A 80 15.57 -6.96 5.75
C CYS A 80 15.04 -7.16 7.17
N LYS A 81 13.93 -6.48 7.51
CA LYS A 81 13.36 -6.47 8.87
C LYS A 81 12.48 -7.67 9.18
N ARG A 82 12.13 -8.47 8.18
CA ARG A 82 11.19 -9.59 8.34
C ARG A 82 11.94 -10.92 8.31
N PRO A 83 11.53 -11.91 9.12
CA PRO A 83 12.04 -13.26 8.97
C PRO A 83 11.64 -13.83 7.60
N CYS A 84 12.48 -14.70 7.07
CA CYS A 84 12.24 -15.41 5.82
C CYS A 84 11.04 -16.36 5.95
N GLN A 85 9.92 -16.00 5.31
CA GLN A 85 8.69 -16.78 5.29
C GLN A 85 7.83 -16.42 4.08
N ASP A 86 6.82 -17.23 3.81
CA ASP A 86 5.79 -16.89 2.82
C ASP A 86 4.69 -16.03 3.46
N VAL A 87 4.01 -15.26 2.61
CA VAL A 87 2.92 -14.34 2.98
C VAL A 87 1.57 -14.95 2.61
N TYR A 88 1.48 -15.56 1.43
CA TYR A 88 0.25 -16.16 0.91
C TYR A 88 0.23 -17.66 1.18
N LEU A 89 -0.94 -18.20 1.54
CA LEU A 89 -1.13 -19.64 1.72
C LEU A 89 -1.00 -20.43 0.41
N SER A 90 -1.19 -19.77 -0.74
CA SER A 90 -1.13 -20.37 -2.08
C SER A 90 0.30 -20.56 -2.63
N CYS A 91 1.35 -20.18 -1.89
CA CYS A 91 2.72 -20.19 -2.41
C CYS A 91 3.18 -21.56 -2.91
N GLN A 92 2.87 -22.64 -2.19
CA GLN A 92 3.25 -24.00 -2.59
C GLN A 92 2.60 -24.41 -3.92
N ARG A 93 1.29 -24.19 -4.07
CA ARG A 93 0.57 -24.42 -5.33
C ARG A 93 1.17 -23.62 -6.48
N TRP A 94 1.46 -22.33 -6.27
CA TRP A 94 2.05 -21.49 -7.32
C TRP A 94 3.46 -21.92 -7.73
N LYS A 95 4.22 -22.55 -6.83
CA LYS A 95 5.50 -23.16 -7.17
C LYS A 95 5.31 -24.38 -8.08
N GLU A 96 4.35 -25.23 -7.78
CA GLU A 96 4.01 -26.42 -8.59
C GLU A 96 3.54 -26.01 -10.00
N GLU A 97 2.81 -24.89 -10.10
CA GLU A 97 2.44 -24.25 -11.37
C GLU A 97 3.60 -23.49 -12.07
N GLY A 98 4.82 -23.55 -11.52
CA GLY A 98 6.01 -22.93 -12.11
C GLY A 98 6.07 -21.41 -12.02
N ARG A 99 5.18 -20.75 -11.28
CA ARG A 99 5.04 -19.28 -11.25
C ARG A 99 6.25 -18.57 -10.63
N CYS A 100 6.99 -19.23 -9.74
CA CYS A 100 8.27 -18.71 -9.24
C CYS A 100 9.30 -18.46 -10.35
N SER A 101 9.21 -19.20 -11.47
CA SER A 101 10.18 -19.17 -12.56
C SER A 101 9.70 -18.34 -13.74
N TRP A 102 8.52 -18.65 -14.30
CA TRP A 102 8.07 -18.01 -15.54
C TRP A 102 7.58 -16.58 -15.32
N ALA A 103 7.00 -16.26 -14.16
CA ALA A 103 6.47 -14.92 -13.88
C ALA A 103 7.54 -13.93 -13.45
N ARG A 104 8.71 -14.42 -12.99
CA ARG A 104 9.82 -13.62 -12.47
C ARG A 104 10.27 -12.48 -13.39
N PRO A 105 10.41 -12.66 -14.72
CA PRO A 105 10.83 -11.57 -15.61
C PRO A 105 9.79 -10.45 -15.74
N ILE A 106 8.52 -10.75 -15.45
CA ILE A 106 7.37 -9.90 -15.72
C ILE A 106 6.95 -9.17 -14.44
N LEU A 107 6.86 -9.87 -13.30
CA LEU A 107 6.44 -9.30 -12.03
C LEU A 107 7.19 -9.91 -10.84
N PRO A 108 7.53 -9.10 -9.81
CA PRO A 108 8.25 -9.57 -8.63
C PRO A 108 7.31 -10.24 -7.61
N PHE A 109 6.01 -10.39 -7.91
CA PHE A 109 4.96 -10.80 -6.97
C PHE A 109 5.28 -12.08 -6.22
N PHE A 110 5.66 -13.15 -6.91
CA PHE A 110 5.96 -14.43 -6.26
C PHE A 110 7.28 -14.39 -5.49
N GLU A 111 8.25 -13.58 -5.92
CA GLU A 111 9.49 -13.41 -5.15
C GLU A 111 9.26 -12.64 -3.85
N ASP A 112 8.41 -11.62 -3.90
CA ASP A 112 8.12 -10.75 -2.76
C ASP A 112 7.19 -11.44 -1.74
N ASN A 113 6.23 -12.25 -2.21
CA ASN A 113 5.20 -12.88 -1.36
C ASN A 113 5.49 -14.34 -1.00
N CYS A 114 6.27 -15.05 -1.80
CA CYS A 114 6.57 -16.49 -1.63
C CYS A 114 8.08 -16.73 -1.55
N ALA A 115 8.79 -15.84 -0.85
CA ALA A 115 10.25 -15.82 -0.84
C ALA A 115 10.87 -17.11 -0.31
N LEU A 116 10.23 -17.78 0.66
CA LEU A 116 10.74 -19.04 1.20
C LEU A 116 10.50 -20.17 0.19
N THR A 117 9.25 -20.32 -0.26
CA THR A 117 8.85 -21.39 -1.20
C THR A 117 9.58 -21.28 -2.55
N CYS A 118 9.72 -20.07 -3.11
CA CYS A 118 10.44 -19.79 -4.34
C CYS A 118 11.98 -19.74 -4.16
N GLY A 119 12.50 -20.02 -2.96
CA GLY A 119 13.95 -20.13 -2.70
C GLY A 119 14.70 -18.81 -2.79
N ARG A 120 14.04 -17.67 -2.53
CA ARG A 120 14.67 -16.35 -2.46
C ARG A 120 15.36 -16.07 -1.13
N CYS A 121 14.95 -16.75 -0.08
CA CYS A 121 15.61 -16.71 1.22
C CYS A 121 15.63 -18.11 1.86
N ARG A 122 16.33 -18.25 3.00
CA ARG A 122 16.35 -19.47 3.81
C ARG A 122 15.81 -19.18 5.21
N SER A 123 14.88 -19.99 5.70
CA SER A 123 14.37 -19.87 7.06
C SER A 123 15.42 -20.27 8.10
N ILE A 124 15.36 -19.61 9.25
CA ILE A 124 16.13 -19.93 10.47
C ILE A 124 15.21 -20.39 11.61
N GLY A 125 13.99 -20.84 11.28
CA GLY A 125 12.98 -21.27 12.25
C GLY A 125 12.17 -20.14 12.89
N ARG A 126 12.50 -18.86 12.61
CA ARG A 126 11.71 -17.70 13.03
C ARG A 126 10.61 -17.40 12.00
N ARG A 127 9.40 -17.09 12.49
CA ARG A 127 8.28 -16.61 11.68
C ARG A 127 7.39 -15.66 12.46
N LEU A 128 6.78 -14.71 11.75
CA LEU A 128 5.66 -13.91 12.20
C LEU A 128 4.38 -14.74 12.01
N VAL A 129 3.47 -14.68 12.99
CA VAL A 129 2.14 -15.30 12.90
C VAL A 129 1.35 -14.65 11.76
N LEU A 130 1.33 -13.32 11.73
CA LEU A 130 0.76 -12.54 10.64
C LEU A 130 1.85 -11.65 10.06
N ALA A 131 2.19 -11.89 8.81
CA ALA A 131 3.21 -11.14 8.09
C ALA A 131 2.53 -10.01 7.31
N LEU A 132 3.02 -8.78 7.46
CA LEU A 132 2.57 -7.65 6.63
C LEU A 132 2.78 -7.95 5.13
N PRO A 133 1.75 -7.99 4.29
CA PRO A 133 1.94 -8.25 2.87
C PRO A 133 2.69 -7.08 2.20
N PRO A 134 3.62 -7.32 1.25
CA PRO A 134 4.39 -6.28 0.56
C PRO A 134 3.55 -5.14 -0.04
N ILE A 135 2.32 -5.42 -0.47
CA ILE A 135 1.39 -4.41 -1.00
C ILE A 135 0.91 -3.42 0.07
N LEU A 136 0.94 -3.80 1.34
CA LEU A 136 0.55 -2.96 2.48
C LEU A 136 1.75 -2.28 3.16
N GLU A 137 3.00 -2.55 2.73
CA GLU A 137 4.21 -1.88 3.26
C GLU A 137 4.11 -0.34 3.21
N PRO A 138 3.61 0.30 2.12
CA PRO A 138 3.42 1.76 2.10
C PRO A 138 2.41 2.29 3.13
N LEU A 139 1.50 1.43 3.61
CA LEU A 139 0.48 1.75 4.61
C LEU A 139 0.86 1.22 6.00
N SER A 140 2.07 0.67 6.16
CA SER A 140 2.53 0.11 7.44
C SER A 140 2.41 1.08 8.61
N TRP A 141 2.56 2.38 8.34
CA TRP A 141 2.46 3.43 9.33
C TRP A 141 1.06 3.60 9.93
N MET A 142 0.00 3.13 9.26
CA MET A 142 -1.38 3.20 9.75
C MET A 142 -1.75 2.02 10.65
N ILE A 143 -0.98 0.93 10.60
CA ILE A 143 -1.31 -0.32 11.27
C ILE A 143 -0.99 -0.17 12.76
N GLY A 144 -1.98 -0.42 13.60
CA GLY A 144 -1.89 -0.28 15.04
C GLY A 144 -3.15 0.33 15.63
N ARG A 145 -3.04 0.68 16.92
CA ARG A 145 -4.10 1.29 17.71
C ARG A 145 -3.86 2.78 17.87
N TRP A 146 -4.85 3.56 17.49
CA TRP A 146 -4.87 5.01 17.54
C TRP A 146 -5.94 5.46 18.50
N GLU A 147 -5.63 6.44 19.32
CA GLU A 147 -6.57 6.97 20.31
C GLU A 147 -6.57 8.48 20.27
N THR A 148 -7.76 9.06 20.30
CA THR A 148 -7.96 10.51 20.45
C THR A 148 -9.08 10.79 21.44
N GLU A 149 -9.06 11.97 22.03
CA GLU A 149 -10.14 12.48 22.85
C GLU A 149 -10.77 13.67 22.16
N THR A 150 -12.05 13.58 21.87
CA THR A 150 -12.79 14.64 21.21
C THR A 150 -13.22 15.66 22.25
N THR A 151 -12.86 16.93 22.03
CA THR A 151 -13.44 18.06 22.76
C THR A 151 -14.87 18.25 22.30
N SER A 152 -15.81 18.52 23.21
CA SER A 152 -17.23 18.71 22.88
C SER A 152 -17.45 19.89 21.93
N GLN A 153 -17.33 19.66 20.61
CA GLN A 153 -17.65 20.62 19.54
C GLN A 153 -17.56 20.09 18.10
N GLU A 154 -17.81 18.81 17.83
CA GLU A 154 -17.67 18.28 16.45
C GLU A 154 -19.02 17.87 15.87
N HIS A 155 -19.81 18.85 15.40
CA HIS A 155 -20.98 18.53 14.58
C HIS A 155 -21.24 19.43 13.39
N PHE A 156 -21.80 18.71 12.42
CA PHE A 156 -22.95 19.11 11.63
C PHE A 156 -24.17 18.24 12.03
N PRO A 157 -25.39 18.77 12.19
CA PRO A 157 -25.76 20.16 12.45
C PRO A 157 -25.80 20.55 13.96
N VAL A 158 -25.72 19.61 14.93
CA VAL A 158 -25.83 19.91 16.40
C VAL A 158 -24.86 19.08 17.24
N PRO A 159 -23.93 19.68 18.02
CA PRO A 159 -22.83 19.01 18.76
C PRO A 159 -23.22 17.81 19.64
N LEU A 160 -22.28 16.85 19.78
CA LEU A 160 -22.37 15.73 20.70
C LEU A 160 -22.23 16.38 22.07
N SER A 161 -23.17 16.05 22.96
CA SER A 161 -23.34 16.76 24.23
C SER A 161 -22.16 16.63 25.19
N ALA A 162 -21.28 15.64 24.99
CA ALA A 162 -20.16 15.36 25.88
C ALA A 162 -18.90 14.97 25.09
N PRO A 163 -17.70 15.23 25.65
CA PRO A 163 -16.46 14.69 25.11
C PRO A 163 -16.49 13.16 25.14
N TYR A 164 -15.87 12.55 24.14
CA TYR A 164 -15.79 11.10 23.99
C TYR A 164 -14.40 10.71 23.52
N ARG A 165 -13.98 9.48 23.84
CA ARG A 165 -12.71 8.91 23.37
C ARG A 165 -12.98 8.08 22.13
N GLU A 166 -12.20 8.31 21.09
CA GLU A 166 -12.21 7.50 19.88
C GLU A 166 -11.02 6.55 19.91
N VAL A 167 -11.28 5.27 19.66
CA VAL A 167 -10.25 4.25 19.51
C VAL A 167 -10.40 3.65 18.12
N LEU A 168 -9.41 3.89 17.26
CA LEU A 168 -9.30 3.31 15.92
C LEU A 168 -8.23 2.21 15.95
N ASP A 169 -8.63 0.98 15.71
CA ASP A 169 -7.72 -0.16 15.59
C ASP A 169 -7.69 -0.64 14.13
N ILE A 170 -6.49 -0.59 13.54
CA ILE A 170 -6.22 -1.08 12.20
C ILE A 170 -5.25 -2.26 12.32
N SER A 171 -5.73 -3.46 12.00
CA SER A 171 -4.94 -4.69 12.10
C SER A 171 -4.87 -5.43 10.77
N ILE A 172 -3.80 -6.21 10.60
CA ILE A 172 -3.65 -7.10 9.45
C ILE A 172 -4.38 -8.41 9.68
N SER A 173 -4.83 -9.01 8.58
CA SER A 173 -5.47 -10.33 8.57
C SER A 173 -4.60 -11.34 7.83
N GLU A 174 -4.94 -12.61 8.00
CA GLU A 174 -4.39 -13.67 7.15
C GLU A 174 -4.76 -13.41 5.69
N VAL A 175 -3.79 -13.64 4.79
CA VAL A 175 -3.98 -13.36 3.38
C VAL A 175 -4.74 -14.50 2.73
N PRO A 176 -5.89 -14.24 2.09
CA PRO A 176 -6.66 -15.29 1.45
C PRO A 176 -5.86 -15.96 0.31
N MET A 177 -6.26 -17.18 -0.05
CA MET A 177 -5.63 -17.92 -1.14
C MET A 177 -5.71 -17.18 -2.48
N PHE A 178 -6.77 -16.39 -2.67
CA PHE A 178 -7.04 -15.55 -3.82
C PHE A 178 -7.59 -14.22 -3.30
N ASP A 179 -7.33 -13.13 -4.02
CA ASP A 179 -7.66 -11.73 -3.68
C ASP A 179 -6.53 -10.93 -2.98
N ARG A 180 -6.76 -9.62 -2.85
CA ARG A 180 -5.88 -8.67 -2.21
C ARG A 180 -5.91 -8.88 -0.69
N PRO A 181 -4.78 -8.68 0.01
CA PRO A 181 -4.76 -8.85 1.45
C PRO A 181 -5.65 -7.79 2.14
N PRO A 182 -6.59 -8.20 2.99
CA PRO A 182 -7.47 -7.27 3.68
C PRO A 182 -6.78 -6.65 4.92
N VAL A 183 -7.34 -5.53 5.38
CA VAL A 183 -7.08 -4.95 6.70
C VAL A 183 -8.38 -4.92 7.48
N ASN A 184 -8.33 -5.24 8.76
CA ASN A 184 -9.46 -5.08 9.66
C ASN A 184 -9.40 -3.68 10.26
N ILE A 185 -10.52 -2.98 10.22
CA ILE A 185 -10.66 -1.63 10.77
C ILE A 185 -11.81 -1.67 11.77
N SER A 186 -11.55 -1.22 12.99
CA SER A 186 -12.59 -1.03 14.00
C SER A 186 -12.48 0.36 14.60
N LEU A 187 -13.61 1.04 14.76
CA LEU A 187 -13.72 2.35 15.39
C LEU A 187 -14.71 2.22 16.55
N VAL A 188 -14.25 2.55 17.75
CA VAL A 188 -15.06 2.52 18.97
C VAL A 188 -15.11 3.92 19.57
N LEU A 189 -16.32 4.39 19.86
CA LEU A 189 -16.57 5.64 20.55
C LEU A 189 -16.95 5.33 22.00
N LEU A 190 -16.20 5.86 22.96
CA LEU A 190 -16.43 5.67 24.39
C LEU A 190 -16.86 7.00 25.00
N SER A 191 -18.12 7.09 25.43
CA SER A 191 -18.59 8.23 26.21
C SER A 191 -17.91 8.24 27.57
N LYS A 192 -17.55 9.44 28.05
CA LYS A 192 -17.22 9.63 29.47
C LYS A 192 -18.55 9.71 30.22
N VAL A 193 -18.92 8.65 30.91
CA VAL A 193 -20.07 8.67 31.84
C VAL A 193 -19.63 9.48 33.06
N PHE A 194 -20.31 10.60 33.32
CA PHE A 194 -20.17 11.43 34.52
C PHE A 194 -21.18 10.97 35.58
#